data_AF-A0A803R0X5-F1
#
_entry.id   AF-A0A803R0X5-F1
#
_cell.length_a   1.000
_cell.length_b   1.000
_cell.length_c   1.000
_cell.angle_alpha   90.00
_cell.angle_beta   90.00
_cell.angle_gamma   90.00
#
_symmetry.space_group_name_H-M   'P 1'
#
loop_
_entity.id
_entity.type
_entity.pdbx_description
1 polymer ?
#
loop_
_entity_poly.entity_id
_entity_poly.type
_entity_poly.pdbx_seq_one_letter_code
_entity_poly.pdbx_strand_id
1 'polypeptide(L)'
;MLFGMMHIWESINGLRKIFKFYDPELLTVHGISDEEQSQSFDDAARRLANWLSLMNSNHQMFFIPWNIGMHWTLVVVAPKKIIHLNPLKGRPIPEEIEQMIGRAFMYIGDAHQYLGPWQGIAQANCPRQPKSQECGFYVLKYMTDIVARANPNRYIEDQKAFGGKKQYDPKTEILPLQRKWIEQLMAVIHGDD
;
A
#
# COMPACT_ATOMS: atom_id res chain seq x y z
N MET A 1 9.63 -3.09 5.69
CA MET A 1 8.37 -2.42 5.27
C MET A 1 7.55 -2.02 6.48
N LEU A 2 7.12 -2.98 7.32
CA LEU A 2 6.32 -2.75 8.53
C LEU A 2 6.82 -1.61 9.43
N PHE A 3 8.11 -1.60 9.79
CA PHE A 3 8.70 -0.55 10.61
C PHE A 3 8.51 0.87 10.00
N GLY A 4 8.74 1.01 8.69
CA GLY A 4 8.54 2.30 8.01
C GLY A 4 7.07 2.72 7.97
N MET A 5 6.13 1.78 7.81
CA MET A 5 4.70 2.07 7.86
C MET A 5 4.24 2.49 9.25
N MET A 6 4.73 1.81 10.28
CA MET A 6 4.47 2.15 11.68
C MET A 6 4.94 3.59 11.96
N HIS A 7 6.12 3.97 11.48
CA HIS A 7 6.60 5.34 11.62
C HIS A 7 5.69 6.37 10.91
N ILE A 8 5.22 6.06 9.70
CA ILE A 8 4.25 6.92 9.00
C ILE A 8 2.97 7.03 9.84
N TRP A 9 2.42 5.90 10.29
CA TRP A 9 1.23 5.83 11.14
C TRP A 9 1.36 6.67 12.43
N GLU A 10 2.52 6.61 13.07
CA GLU A 10 2.81 7.40 14.26
C GLU A 10 2.84 8.90 13.94
N SER A 11 3.41 9.29 12.79
CA SER A 11 3.51 10.70 12.39
C SER A 11 2.19 11.36 11.98
N ILE A 12 1.14 10.58 11.67
CA ILE A 12 -0.13 11.10 11.13
C ILE A 12 -1.23 11.24 12.19
N ASN A 13 -0.85 11.64 13.41
CA ASN A 13 -1.81 11.81 14.50
C ASN A 13 -2.97 12.74 14.08
N GLY A 14 -4.21 12.30 14.29
CA GLY A 14 -5.44 12.96 13.80
C GLY A 14 -5.91 12.56 12.39
N LEU A 15 -5.03 12.02 11.53
CA LEU A 15 -5.36 11.53 10.19
C LEU A 15 -5.53 9.99 10.12
N ARG A 16 -5.32 9.28 11.23
CA ARG A 16 -5.53 7.81 11.35
C ARG A 16 -6.97 7.34 11.07
N LYS A 17 -7.94 8.26 11.09
CA LYS A 17 -9.32 8.02 10.66
C LYS A 17 -9.48 8.03 9.13
N ILE A 18 -8.51 8.60 8.41
CA ILE A 18 -8.49 8.80 6.96
C ILE A 18 -7.58 7.74 6.31
N PHE A 19 -6.35 7.61 6.78
CA PHE A 19 -5.39 6.66 6.22
C PHE A 19 -5.35 5.38 7.06
N LYS A 20 -5.41 4.22 6.40
CA LYS A 20 -5.31 2.89 7.00
C LYS A 20 -4.18 2.12 6.33
N PHE A 21 -3.47 1.28 7.08
CA PHE A 21 -2.30 0.54 6.61
C PHE A 21 -2.53 -0.95 6.87
N TYR A 22 -2.45 -1.77 5.83
CA TYR A 22 -2.60 -3.23 5.93
C TYR A 22 -1.25 -3.88 6.16
N ASP A 23 -1.20 -4.86 7.06
CA ASP A 23 0.01 -5.65 7.28
C ASP A 23 0.29 -6.55 6.06
N PRO A 24 1.42 -6.37 5.35
CA PRO A 24 1.76 -7.20 4.19
C PRO A 24 1.95 -8.68 4.53
N GLU A 25 2.29 -9.04 5.77
CA GLU A 25 2.48 -10.45 6.16
C GLU A 25 1.17 -11.23 6.14
N LEU A 26 0.03 -10.55 6.34
CA LEU A 26 -1.31 -11.16 6.31
C LEU A 26 -1.77 -11.56 4.91
N LEU A 27 -1.06 -11.15 3.86
CA LEU A 27 -1.29 -11.53 2.46
C LEU A 27 -0.55 -12.81 2.07
N THR A 28 0.37 -13.29 2.90
CA THR A 28 1.18 -14.46 2.59
C THR A 28 0.30 -15.71 2.49
N VAL A 29 0.48 -16.45 1.39
CA VAL A 29 -0.14 -17.76 1.18
C VAL A 29 0.86 -18.83 1.62
N HIS A 30 0.40 -19.73 2.49
CA HIS A 30 1.18 -20.85 3.00
C HIS A 30 0.52 -22.18 2.59
N GLY A 31 1.28 -23.26 2.59
CA GLY A 31 0.79 -24.60 2.25
C GLY A 31 1.77 -25.35 1.37
N ILE A 32 1.76 -26.68 1.48
CA ILE A 32 2.58 -27.57 0.66
C ILE A 32 1.73 -28.10 -0.50
N SER A 33 0.48 -28.49 -0.25
CA SER A 33 -0.44 -28.93 -1.29
C SER A 33 -1.21 -27.77 -1.94
N ASP A 34 -1.76 -28.00 -3.13
CA ASP A 34 -2.62 -27.04 -3.83
C ASP A 34 -3.89 -26.71 -3.02
N GLU A 35 -4.42 -27.70 -2.30
CA GLU A 35 -5.59 -27.55 -1.42
C GLU A 35 -5.28 -26.62 -0.23
N GLU A 36 -4.13 -26.81 0.42
CA GLU A 36 -3.68 -25.95 1.51
C GLU A 36 -3.41 -24.52 1.03
N GLN A 37 -2.76 -24.37 -0.12
CA GLN A 37 -2.51 -23.06 -0.72
C GLN A 37 -3.83 -22.36 -1.09
N SER A 38 -4.79 -23.09 -1.66
CA SER A 38 -6.12 -22.55 -1.99
C SER A 38 -6.87 -22.08 -0.75
N GLN A 39 -6.86 -22.88 0.33
CA GLN A 39 -7.46 -22.50 1.60
C GLN A 39 -6.76 -21.30 2.23
N SER A 40 -5.42 -21.28 2.26
CA SER A 40 -4.65 -20.15 2.79
C SER A 40 -4.88 -18.86 2.01
N PHE A 41 -5.03 -18.95 0.68
CA PHE A 41 -5.39 -17.83 -0.17
C PHE A 41 -6.79 -17.29 0.18
N ASP A 42 -7.78 -18.18 0.32
CA ASP A 42 -9.13 -17.79 0.68
C ASP A 42 -9.21 -17.14 2.06
N ASP A 43 -8.44 -17.63 3.03
CA ASP A 43 -8.37 -17.04 4.36
C ASP A 43 -7.71 -15.65 4.33
N ALA A 44 -6.65 -15.47 3.53
CA ALA A 44 -6.03 -14.16 3.30
C ALA A 44 -7.01 -13.17 2.66
N ALA A 45 -7.75 -13.61 1.64
CA ALA A 45 -8.76 -12.80 0.98
C ALA A 45 -9.91 -12.40 1.93
N ARG A 46 -10.37 -13.30 2.80
CA ARG A 46 -11.39 -12.98 3.82
C ARG A 46 -10.87 -11.98 4.86
N ARG A 47 -9.63 -12.11 5.33
CA ARG A 47 -9.01 -11.13 6.24
C ARG A 47 -8.94 -9.76 5.58
N LEU A 48 -8.51 -9.71 4.33
CA LEU A 48 -8.45 -8.47 3.57
C LEU A 48 -9.85 -7.86 3.36
N ALA A 49 -10.86 -8.67 3.04
CA ALA A 49 -12.25 -8.26 2.88
C ALA A 49 -12.81 -7.63 4.18
N ASN A 50 -12.62 -8.31 5.31
CA ASN A 50 -13.05 -7.82 6.62
C ASN A 50 -12.40 -6.47 6.95
N TRP A 51 -11.11 -6.33 6.64
CA TRP A 51 -10.40 -5.08 6.87
C TRP A 51 -10.86 -3.95 5.94
N LEU A 52 -11.02 -4.21 4.65
CA LEU A 52 -11.54 -3.24 3.67
C LEU A 52 -12.96 -2.77 3.99
N SER A 53 -13.79 -3.66 4.55
CA SER A 53 -15.16 -3.35 4.99
C SER A 53 -15.22 -2.35 6.16
N LEU A 54 -14.08 -2.00 6.76
CA LEU A 54 -14.01 -0.92 7.75
C LEU A 54 -14.10 0.47 7.10
N MET A 55 -14.08 0.57 5.77
CA MET A 55 -14.22 1.84 5.06
C MET A 55 -15.61 2.43 5.27
N ASN A 56 -15.66 3.60 5.91
CA ASN A 56 -16.88 4.26 6.35
C ASN A 56 -16.95 5.74 5.98
N SER A 57 -16.08 6.21 5.08
CA SER A 57 -16.04 7.61 4.65
C SER A 57 -15.47 7.74 3.25
N ASN A 58 -16.00 8.73 2.50
CA ASN A 58 -15.53 9.06 1.16
C ASN A 58 -14.09 9.61 1.12
N HIS A 59 -13.50 9.94 2.28
CA HIS A 59 -12.16 10.50 2.35
C HIS A 59 -11.08 9.46 2.67
N GLN A 60 -11.47 8.23 3.00
CA GLN A 60 -10.51 7.23 3.47
C GLN A 60 -9.66 6.64 2.35
N MET A 61 -8.43 6.26 2.70
CA MET A 61 -7.49 5.57 1.83
C MET A 61 -6.81 4.43 2.59
N PHE A 62 -6.88 3.24 2.00
CA PHE A 62 -6.39 2.00 2.58
C PHE A 62 -5.15 1.58 1.78
N PHE A 63 -3.99 1.60 2.43
CA PHE A 63 -2.70 1.27 1.85
C PHE A 63 -2.37 -0.20 2.07
N ILE A 64 -2.15 -0.92 0.98
CA ILE A 64 -1.84 -2.35 0.98
C ILE A 64 -0.50 -2.54 0.25
N PRO A 65 0.63 -2.57 0.97
CA PRO A 65 1.91 -2.87 0.37
C PRO A 65 1.99 -4.36 0.01
N TRP A 66 2.61 -4.66 -1.13
CA TRP A 66 2.79 -6.01 -1.64
C TRP A 66 4.27 -6.29 -1.84
N ASN A 67 4.74 -7.47 -1.44
CA ASN A 67 6.09 -7.95 -1.72
C ASN A 67 6.02 -9.19 -2.60
N ILE A 68 6.34 -9.02 -3.88
CA ILE A 68 6.28 -10.09 -4.88
C ILE A 68 7.68 -10.31 -5.41
N GLY A 69 8.24 -11.49 -5.20
CA GLY A 69 9.58 -11.83 -5.68
C GLY A 69 10.67 -10.84 -5.23
N MET A 70 10.62 -10.38 -3.96
CA MET A 70 11.50 -9.35 -3.37
C MET A 70 11.29 -7.92 -3.92
N HIS A 71 10.20 -7.67 -4.65
CA HIS A 71 9.86 -6.36 -5.18
C HIS A 71 8.64 -5.77 -4.47
N TRP A 72 8.82 -4.62 -3.83
CA TRP A 72 7.75 -3.91 -3.16
C TRP A 72 6.94 -3.03 -4.11
N THR A 73 5.62 -3.19 -4.06
CA THR A 73 4.64 -2.33 -4.74
C THR A 73 3.55 -1.92 -3.75
N LEU A 74 2.65 -1.02 -4.18
CA LEU A 74 1.57 -0.52 -3.33
C LEU A 74 0.25 -0.54 -4.06
N VAL A 75 -0.77 -1.12 -3.45
CA VAL A 75 -2.16 -0.89 -3.82
C VAL A 75 -2.78 0.13 -2.87
N VAL A 76 -3.52 1.07 -3.42
CA VAL A 76 -4.33 2.03 -2.66
C VAL A 76 -5.79 1.80 -3.00
N VAL A 77 -6.57 1.43 -1.98
CA VAL A 77 -8.03 1.34 -2.08
C VAL A 77 -8.63 2.61 -1.50
N ALA A 78 -9.37 3.33 -2.32
CA ALA A 78 -10.17 4.49 -1.97
C ALA A 78 -11.62 4.24 -2.41
N PRO A 79 -12.58 5.06 -1.99
CA PRO A 79 -13.97 4.92 -2.40
C PRO A 79 -14.11 4.81 -3.91
N LYS A 80 -14.68 3.68 -4.36
CA LYS A 80 -14.89 3.31 -5.78
C LYS A 80 -13.65 3.40 -6.67
N LYS A 81 -12.44 3.36 -6.10
CA LYS A 81 -11.19 3.52 -6.86
C LYS A 81 -10.07 2.69 -6.26
N ILE A 82 -9.46 1.86 -7.09
CA ILE A 82 -8.33 1.01 -6.69
C ILE A 82 -7.19 1.27 -7.66
N ILE A 83 -6.03 1.63 -7.12
CA ILE A 83 -4.84 1.92 -7.93
C ILE A 83 -3.63 1.12 -7.49
N HIS A 84 -2.82 0.71 -8.46
CA HIS A 84 -1.52 0.07 -8.24
C HIS A 84 -0.37 1.02 -8.58
N LEU A 85 0.56 1.18 -7.64
CA LEU A 85 1.75 2.02 -7.73
C LEU A 85 2.98 1.10 -7.74
N ASN A 86 3.67 1.07 -8.88
CA ASN A 86 4.84 0.22 -9.08
C ASN A 86 6.11 1.08 -9.27
N PRO A 87 7.12 1.01 -8.39
CA PRO A 87 8.38 1.72 -8.59
C PRO A 87 9.10 1.35 -9.90
N LEU A 88 8.87 0.15 -10.45
CA LEU A 88 9.43 -0.28 -11.73
C LEU A 88 8.57 0.17 -12.92
N LYS A 89 9.24 0.49 -14.02
CA LYS A 89 8.59 0.88 -15.28
C LYS A 89 8.17 -0.35 -16.09
N GLY A 90 7.02 -0.26 -16.77
CA GLY A 90 6.58 -1.22 -17.78
C GLY A 90 6.20 -2.60 -17.24
N ARG A 91 6.00 -2.73 -15.92
CA ARG A 91 5.51 -3.96 -15.31
C ARG A 91 3.99 -3.92 -15.25
N PRO A 92 3.28 -4.97 -15.71
CA PRO A 92 1.85 -5.09 -15.50
C PRO A 92 1.54 -5.23 -14.00
N ILE A 93 0.26 -5.12 -13.66
CA ILE A 93 -0.23 -5.47 -12.33
C ILE A 93 -0.05 -6.99 -12.18
N PRO A 94 0.61 -7.47 -11.11
CA PRO A 94 0.74 -8.91 -10.87
C PRO A 94 -0.62 -9.58 -10.71
N GLU A 95 -0.80 -10.73 -11.33
CA GLU A 95 -2.06 -11.48 -11.32
C GLU A 95 -2.50 -11.84 -9.90
N GLU A 96 -1.56 -12.26 -9.05
CA GLU A 96 -1.76 -12.55 -7.63
C GLU A 96 -2.37 -11.37 -6.83
N ILE A 97 -2.03 -10.11 -7.18
CA ILE A 97 -2.68 -8.93 -6.59
C ILE A 97 -4.13 -8.83 -7.06
N GLU A 98 -4.35 -8.98 -8.36
CA GLU A 98 -5.68 -8.86 -8.96
C GLU A 98 -6.62 -9.95 -8.47
N GLN A 99 -6.14 -11.20 -8.36
CA GLN A 99 -6.88 -12.32 -7.82
C GLN A 99 -7.22 -12.13 -6.34
N MET A 100 -6.26 -11.75 -5.49
CA MET A 100 -6.51 -11.56 -4.05
C MET A 100 -7.51 -10.44 -3.79
N ILE A 101 -7.35 -9.29 -4.45
CA ILE A 101 -8.24 -8.15 -4.26
C ILE A 101 -9.61 -8.45 -4.86
N GLY A 102 -9.67 -9.04 -6.05
CA GLY A 102 -10.93 -9.49 -6.65
C GLY A 102 -11.68 -10.46 -5.73
N ARG A 103 -10.98 -11.45 -5.16
CA ARG A 103 -11.55 -12.40 -4.19
C ARG A 103 -12.04 -11.69 -2.92
N ALA A 104 -11.30 -10.72 -2.41
CA ALA A 104 -11.74 -9.92 -1.27
C ALA A 104 -13.03 -9.14 -1.60
N PHE A 105 -13.12 -8.52 -2.78
CA PHE A 105 -14.34 -7.81 -3.22
C PHE A 105 -15.54 -8.75 -3.38
N MET A 106 -15.33 -10.00 -3.83
CA MET A 106 -16.40 -11.01 -3.84
C MET A 106 -16.98 -11.27 -2.45
N TYR A 107 -16.14 -11.29 -1.40
CA TYR A 107 -16.58 -11.47 -0.01
C TYR A 107 -17.28 -10.23 0.56
N ILE A 108 -16.85 -9.02 0.14
CA ILE A 108 -17.48 -7.75 0.55
C ILE A 108 -18.88 -7.62 -0.07
N GLY A 109 -19.03 -8.02 -1.33
CA GLY A 109 -20.25 -7.87 -2.10
C GLY A 109 -20.50 -6.44 -2.62
N ASP A 110 -21.36 -6.32 -3.62
CA ASP A 110 -21.55 -5.08 -4.38
C ASP A 110 -22.27 -3.96 -3.61
N ALA A 111 -22.92 -4.31 -2.49
CA ALA A 111 -23.75 -3.39 -1.71
C ALA A 111 -22.95 -2.48 -0.76
N HIS A 112 -21.63 -2.68 -0.63
CA HIS A 112 -20.82 -1.87 0.28
C HIS A 112 -20.77 -0.40 -0.18
N GLN A 113 -21.38 0.50 0.59
CA GLN A 113 -21.66 1.91 0.23
C GLN A 113 -20.47 2.67 -0.38
N TYR A 114 -19.26 2.47 0.16
CA TYR A 114 -18.06 3.22 -0.24
C TYR A 114 -17.22 2.52 -1.30
N LEU A 115 -17.23 1.19 -1.33
CA LEU A 115 -16.37 0.41 -2.23
C LEU A 115 -17.10 0.11 -3.55
N GLY A 116 -18.39 -0.16 -3.47
CA GLY A 116 -19.21 -0.53 -4.62
C GLY A 116 -18.78 -1.88 -5.23
N PRO A 117 -19.28 -2.19 -6.44
CA PRO A 117 -18.92 -3.41 -7.14
C PRO A 117 -17.44 -3.42 -7.55
N TRP A 118 -16.89 -4.62 -7.75
CA TRP A 118 -15.54 -4.80 -8.28
C TRP A 118 -15.40 -4.17 -9.68
N GLN A 119 -14.37 -3.33 -9.86
CA GLN A 119 -14.08 -2.64 -11.13
C GLN A 119 -12.66 -2.87 -11.66
N GLY A 120 -11.91 -3.80 -11.06
CA GLY A 120 -10.50 -4.00 -11.39
C GLY A 120 -9.57 -3.01 -10.69
N ILE A 121 -8.29 -3.08 -11.05
CA ILE A 121 -7.22 -2.24 -10.50
C ILE A 121 -6.64 -1.38 -11.63
N ALA A 122 -6.59 -0.07 -11.43
CA ALA A 122 -5.96 0.84 -12.39
C ALA A 122 -4.45 0.98 -12.10
N GLN A 123 -3.62 0.88 -13.13
CA GLN A 123 -2.20 1.20 -13.01
C GLN A 123 -2.01 2.71 -12.91
N ALA A 124 -1.44 3.20 -11.81
CA ALA A 124 -1.17 4.62 -11.62
C ALA A 124 0.23 5.04 -12.14
N ASN A 125 0.34 6.30 -12.54
CA ASN A 125 1.61 6.96 -12.81
C ASN A 125 2.23 7.43 -11.50
N CYS A 126 3.36 6.83 -11.14
CA CYS A 126 4.15 7.20 -9.97
C CYS A 126 5.62 7.46 -10.33
N PRO A 127 6.37 8.16 -9.46
CA PRO A 127 7.83 8.25 -9.56
C PRO A 127 8.46 6.86 -9.70
N ARG A 128 9.48 6.71 -10.55
CA ARG A 128 10.11 5.42 -10.83
C ARG A 128 11.50 5.36 -10.22
N GLN A 129 11.88 4.19 -9.72
CA GLN A 129 13.22 3.99 -9.18
C GLN A 129 14.26 3.81 -10.30
N PRO A 130 15.46 4.40 -10.15
CA PRO A 130 16.53 4.23 -11.12
C PRO A 130 17.22 2.86 -10.99
N LYS A 131 17.26 2.31 -9.78
CA LYS A 131 17.87 1.03 -9.43
C LYS A 131 16.81 0.08 -8.88
N SER A 132 17.03 -1.23 -8.94
CA SER A 132 16.02 -2.23 -8.52
C SER A 132 15.85 -2.38 -7.00
N GLN A 133 16.76 -1.85 -6.19
CA GLN A 133 16.85 -2.16 -4.75
C GLN A 133 16.13 -1.17 -3.83
N GLU A 134 15.52 -0.11 -4.36
CA GLU A 134 14.95 0.98 -3.55
C GLU A 134 13.42 0.92 -3.46
N CYS A 135 12.81 -0.15 -3.97
CA CYS A 135 11.36 -0.25 -4.17
C CYS A 135 10.57 -0.05 -2.86
N GLY A 136 11.07 -0.59 -1.75
CA GLY A 136 10.48 -0.40 -0.43
C GLY A 136 10.47 1.07 0.01
N PHE A 137 11.56 1.80 -0.22
CA PHE A 137 11.62 3.24 0.08
C PHE A 137 10.69 4.06 -0.81
N TYR A 138 10.55 3.68 -2.09
CA TYR A 138 9.60 4.31 -3.00
C TYR A 138 8.15 4.10 -2.54
N VAL A 139 7.77 2.87 -2.15
CA VAL A 139 6.44 2.56 -1.63
C VAL A 139 6.09 3.42 -0.43
N LEU A 140 7.00 3.52 0.53
CA LEU A 140 6.81 4.30 1.75
C LEU A 140 6.82 5.81 1.47
N LYS A 141 7.63 6.26 0.50
CA LYS A 141 7.60 7.64 0.02
C LYS A 141 6.27 7.95 -0.67
N TYR A 142 5.66 7.03 -1.41
CA TYR A 142 4.31 7.22 -1.94
C TYR A 142 3.29 7.43 -0.83
N MET A 143 3.29 6.58 0.19
CA MET A 143 2.39 6.72 1.34
C MET A 143 2.56 8.09 2.00
N THR A 144 3.81 8.51 2.23
CA THR A 144 4.15 9.80 2.84
C THR A 144 3.67 10.98 1.99
N ASP A 145 3.92 10.95 0.68
CA ASP A 145 3.50 12.01 -0.24
C ASP A 145 1.98 12.10 -0.36
N ILE A 146 1.28 10.96 -0.41
CA ILE A 146 -0.18 10.89 -0.41
C ILE A 146 -0.75 11.51 0.86
N VAL A 147 -0.26 11.07 2.02
CA VAL A 147 -0.65 11.60 3.34
C VAL A 147 -0.43 13.11 3.41
N ALA A 148 0.72 13.61 2.98
CA ALA A 148 1.06 15.02 3.07
C ALA A 148 0.22 15.92 2.15
N ARG A 149 -0.27 15.38 1.02
CA ARG A 149 -1.03 16.14 0.01
C ARG A 149 -2.53 16.06 0.15
N ALA A 150 -3.02 15.02 0.80
CA ALA A 150 -4.44 14.81 1.03
C ALA A 150 -4.99 15.85 2.02
N ASN A 151 -5.22 17.06 1.51
CA ASN A 151 -6.37 17.85 1.93
C ASN A 151 -7.60 16.94 1.73
N PRO A 152 -8.45 16.70 2.74
CA PRO A 152 -9.58 15.78 2.66
C PRO A 152 -10.50 16.03 1.46
N ASN A 153 -10.45 17.20 0.81
CA ASN A 153 -11.25 17.54 -0.37
C ASN A 153 -10.59 17.27 -1.73
N ARG A 154 -9.36 16.73 -1.81
CA ARG A 154 -8.66 16.46 -3.07
C ARG A 154 -8.21 15.01 -3.16
N TYR A 155 -8.98 14.22 -3.91
CA TYR A 155 -8.63 12.86 -4.30
C TYR A 155 -7.31 12.80 -5.08
N ILE A 156 -6.62 11.66 -4.98
CA ILE A 156 -5.45 11.32 -5.80
C ILE A 156 -5.87 11.27 -7.28
N GLU A 157 -5.65 12.37 -7.99
CA GLU A 157 -5.60 12.40 -9.45
C GLU A 157 -4.17 12.07 -9.91
N ASP A 158 -3.87 10.78 -10.03
CA ASP A 158 -2.70 10.23 -10.74
C ASP A 158 -1.36 10.98 -10.46
N GLN A 159 -0.53 11.23 -11.48
CA GLN A 159 0.79 11.86 -11.37
C GLN A 159 0.78 13.20 -10.61
N LYS A 160 -0.36 13.90 -10.54
CA LYS A 160 -0.50 15.14 -9.76
C LYS A 160 -0.37 14.88 -8.27
N ALA A 161 -0.74 13.69 -7.78
CA ALA A 161 -0.50 13.26 -6.41
C ALA A 161 1.00 13.13 -6.08
N PHE A 162 1.87 13.09 -7.09
CA PHE A 162 3.33 13.19 -6.92
C PHE A 162 3.92 14.45 -7.54
N GLY A 163 3.08 15.41 -7.94
CA GLY A 163 3.50 16.72 -8.47
C GLY A 163 4.15 16.59 -9.85
N GLY A 164 3.73 15.60 -10.64
CA GLY A 164 4.31 15.30 -11.95
C GLY A 164 5.71 14.67 -11.88
N LYS A 165 6.20 14.30 -10.68
CA LYS A 165 7.53 13.71 -10.52
C LYS A 165 7.63 12.38 -11.27
N LYS A 166 8.66 12.28 -12.12
CA LYS A 166 9.01 11.04 -12.82
C LYS A 166 9.87 10.10 -11.96
N GLN A 167 10.59 10.65 -10.98
CA GLN A 167 11.51 9.95 -10.10
C GLN A 167 11.74 10.82 -8.86
N TYR A 168 12.09 10.20 -7.73
CA TYR A 168 12.55 10.92 -6.53
C TYR A 168 14.05 11.19 -6.60
N ASP A 169 14.47 12.36 -6.14
CA ASP A 169 15.89 12.66 -6.00
C ASP A 169 16.50 11.78 -4.89
N PRO A 170 17.51 10.94 -5.19
CA PRO A 170 18.05 10.02 -4.20
C PRO A 170 18.63 10.75 -2.98
N LYS A 171 19.28 11.90 -3.16
CA LYS A 171 20.01 12.58 -2.08
C LYS A 171 19.11 13.35 -1.13
N THR A 172 18.05 13.94 -1.66
CA THR A 172 17.19 14.88 -0.94
C THR A 172 15.83 14.28 -0.55
N GLU A 173 15.40 13.19 -1.19
CA GLU A 173 14.09 12.59 -0.92
C GLU A 173 14.17 11.15 -0.40
N ILE A 174 15.17 10.36 -0.84
CA ILE A 174 15.31 8.95 -0.45
C ILE A 174 16.30 8.77 0.71
N LEU A 175 17.53 9.30 0.59
CA LEU A 175 18.57 9.20 1.64
C LEU A 175 18.11 9.75 3.00
N PRO A 176 17.38 10.89 3.09
CA PRO A 176 16.89 11.37 4.39
C PRO A 176 15.86 10.43 5.01
N LEU A 177 15.03 9.79 4.18
CA LEU A 177 14.06 8.79 4.62
C LEU A 177 14.78 7.55 5.18
N GLN A 178 15.80 7.08 4.46
CA GLN A 178 16.67 5.98 4.89
C GLN A 178 17.36 6.28 6.23
N ARG A 179 18.01 7.44 6.34
CA ARG A 179 18.72 7.86 7.56
C ARG A 179 17.79 7.96 8.74
N LYS A 180 16.66 8.66 8.57
CA LYS A 180 15.66 8.82 9.63
C LYS A 180 15.20 7.46 10.17
N TRP A 181 14.96 6.49 9.31
CA TRP A 181 14.51 5.18 9.76
C TRP A 181 15.60 4.32 10.36
N ILE A 182 16.84 4.40 9.84
CA ILE A 182 17.98 3.74 10.48
C ILE A 182 18.15 4.28 11.90
N GLU A 183 18.16 5.61 12.08
CA GLU A 183 18.27 6.25 13.40
C GLU A 183 17.20 5.77 14.36
N GLN A 184 15.95 5.66 13.90
CA GLN A 184 14.83 5.19 14.72
C GLN A 184 14.89 3.70 15.03
N LEU A 185 15.29 2.86 14.06
CA LEU A 185 15.48 1.44 14.29
C LEU A 185 16.58 1.21 15.33
N MET A 186 17.68 1.94 15.21
CA MET A 186 18.77 1.89 16.18
C MET A 186 18.32 2.37 17.57
N ALA A 187 17.45 3.40 17.65
CA ALA A 187 16.90 3.85 18.92
C ALA A 187 15.99 2.81 19.61
N VAL A 188 15.27 1.98 18.84
CA VAL A 188 14.52 0.84 19.39
C VAL A 188 15.47 -0.24 19.88
N ILE A 189 16.46 -0.63 19.06
CA ILE A 189 17.44 -1.66 19.41
C ILE A 189 18.26 -1.29 20.67
N HIS A 190 18.59 -0.02 20.84
CA HIS A 190 19.38 0.48 21.97
C HIS A 190 18.56 1.08 23.12
N GLY A 191 17.23 1.11 22.99
CA GLY A 191 16.31 1.65 23.99
C GLY A 191 15.70 0.60 24.91
N ASP A 192 15.99 -0.67 24.67
CA ASP A 192 15.52 -1.84 25.45
C ASP A 192 16.55 -2.30 26.54
N ASP A 193 17.42 -1.39 27.01
CA ASP A 193 18.31 -1.59 28.18
C ASP A 193 17.74 -0.95 29.47
#